data_AF-A0AB36ZKJ2-F1
#
_entry.id   AF-A0AB36ZKJ2-F1
#
_cell.length_a   1.000
_cell.length_b   1.000
_cell.length_c   1.000
_cell.angle_alpha   90.00
_cell.angle_beta   90.00
_cell.angle_gamma   90.00
#
_symmetry.space_group_name_H-M   'P 1'
#
loop_
_entity.id
_entity.type
_entity.pdbx_description
1 polymer ?
#
loop_
_entity_poly.entity_id
_entity_poly.type
_entity_poly.pdbx_seq_one_letter_code
_entity_poly.pdbx_strand_id
1 'polypeptide(L)'
;MRVHAAIKTLMARAGLSNVDFATRTGMTLTYFYARMRGDAMFDTNDLERFAQVLGVKVATIFTMAEEFGEPTADVDEVVVLTNGVEFARRLSVLLPAGTSASDDVAGIPAARLSEMLGATARFGVTRSELTRLTTHFQVPEAFLTELTTSEDTAMIEADLELRRALASKGVEPLAARSLGGNLSPAAIRGIAASIRELRE
;
A
#
# COMPACT_ATOMS: atom_id res chain seq x y z
N MET A 1 -15.39 -13.72 12.99
CA MET A 1 -14.18 -13.73 13.86
C MET A 1 -13.08 -14.56 13.21
N ARG A 2 -11.82 -14.12 13.29
CA ARG A 2 -10.66 -14.75 12.62
C ARG A 2 -10.44 -16.21 13.01
N VAL A 3 -10.59 -16.53 14.28
CA VAL A 3 -10.49 -17.91 14.81
C VAL A 3 -11.53 -18.84 14.16
N HIS A 4 -12.73 -18.35 13.84
CA HIS A 4 -13.75 -19.17 13.17
C HIS A 4 -13.35 -19.51 11.73
N ALA A 5 -12.76 -18.56 11.00
CA ALA A 5 -12.27 -18.77 9.64
C ALA A 5 -11.11 -19.79 9.61
N ALA A 6 -10.20 -19.70 10.59
CA ALA A 6 -9.14 -20.67 10.78
C ALA A 6 -9.68 -22.09 11.03
N ILE A 7 -10.62 -22.23 11.96
CA ILE A 7 -11.27 -23.52 12.27
C ILE A 7 -11.95 -24.08 11.00
N LYS A 8 -12.70 -23.27 10.26
CA LYS A 8 -13.39 -23.73 9.04
C LYS A 8 -12.45 -24.17 7.94
N THR A 9 -11.34 -23.46 7.76
CA THR A 9 -10.32 -23.82 6.77
C THR A 9 -9.63 -25.13 7.15
N LEU A 10 -9.28 -25.31 8.42
CA LEU A 10 -8.71 -26.56 8.91
C LEU A 10 -9.68 -27.74 8.79
N MET A 11 -10.97 -27.53 9.10
CA MET A 11 -12.01 -28.54 8.88
C MET A 11 -12.11 -28.93 7.41
N ALA A 12 -12.09 -27.96 6.49
CA ALA A 12 -12.13 -28.22 5.06
C ALA A 12 -10.91 -29.03 4.59
N ARG A 13 -9.70 -28.68 5.06
CA ARG A 13 -8.46 -29.45 4.79
C ARG A 13 -8.53 -30.88 5.33
N ALA A 14 -9.17 -31.06 6.48
CA ALA A 14 -9.39 -32.37 7.10
C ALA A 14 -10.59 -33.13 6.49
N GLY A 15 -11.31 -32.55 5.52
CA GLY A 15 -12.48 -33.17 4.90
C GLY A 15 -13.66 -33.37 5.85
N LEU A 16 -13.79 -32.54 6.90
CA LEU A 16 -14.82 -32.68 7.93
C LEU A 16 -15.99 -31.73 7.69
N SER A 17 -17.21 -32.29 7.73
CA SER A 17 -18.41 -31.47 7.83
C SER A 17 -18.56 -30.87 9.22
N ASN A 18 -19.42 -29.87 9.38
CA ASN A 18 -19.73 -29.31 10.71
C ASN A 18 -20.34 -30.37 11.66
N VAL A 19 -21.12 -31.30 11.11
CA VAL A 19 -21.74 -32.39 11.88
C VAL A 19 -20.65 -33.34 12.36
N ASP A 20 -19.80 -33.81 11.46
CA ASP A 20 -18.70 -34.74 11.80
C ASP A 20 -17.74 -34.11 12.80
N PHE A 21 -17.43 -32.83 12.62
CA PHE A 21 -16.53 -32.11 13.50
C PHE A 21 -17.11 -31.92 14.90
N ALA A 22 -18.38 -31.49 15.03
CA ALA A 22 -19.06 -31.36 16.31
C ALA A 22 -19.13 -32.72 17.03
N THR A 23 -19.47 -33.79 16.31
CA THR A 23 -19.50 -35.15 16.87
C THR A 23 -18.12 -35.60 17.36
N ARG A 24 -17.05 -35.42 16.57
CA ARG A 24 -15.68 -35.84 16.95
C ARG A 24 -15.10 -35.04 18.11
N THR A 25 -15.53 -33.79 18.28
CA THR A 25 -15.12 -32.90 19.37
C THR A 25 -15.99 -33.07 20.63
N GLY A 26 -17.01 -33.93 20.58
CA GLY A 26 -17.90 -34.22 21.70
C GLY A 26 -18.84 -33.06 22.07
N MET A 27 -19.10 -32.13 21.15
CA MET A 27 -19.99 -30.99 21.36
C MET A 27 -21.27 -31.11 20.54
N THR A 28 -22.34 -30.48 21.03
CA THR A 28 -23.59 -30.44 20.30
C THR A 28 -23.47 -29.51 19.11
N LEU A 29 -24.18 -29.83 18.03
CA LEU A 29 -24.16 -29.00 16.82
C LEU A 29 -24.70 -27.58 17.10
N THR A 30 -25.68 -27.46 18.00
CA THR A 30 -26.21 -26.16 18.47
C THR A 30 -25.14 -25.36 19.20
N TYR A 31 -24.36 -25.99 20.09
CA TYR A 31 -23.26 -25.34 20.81
C TYR A 31 -22.18 -24.83 19.86
N PHE A 32 -21.82 -25.66 18.87
CA PHE A 32 -20.85 -25.31 17.83
C PHE A 32 -21.34 -24.12 16.99
N TYR A 33 -22.59 -24.15 16.51
CA TYR A 33 -23.13 -23.07 15.67
C TYR A 33 -23.33 -21.75 16.41
N ALA A 34 -23.77 -21.76 17.66
CA ALA A 34 -23.90 -20.54 18.46
C ALA A 34 -22.56 -19.78 18.51
N ARG A 35 -21.47 -20.50 18.73
CA ARG A 35 -20.13 -19.91 18.76
C ARG A 35 -19.64 -19.51 17.38
N MET A 36 -19.81 -20.36 16.37
CA MET A 36 -19.43 -20.02 15.00
C MET A 36 -20.11 -18.76 14.46
N ARG A 37 -21.34 -18.46 14.88
CA ARG A 37 -22.07 -17.23 14.55
C ARG A 37 -21.63 -16.00 15.36
N GLY A 38 -20.86 -16.20 16.43
CA GLY A 38 -20.39 -15.14 17.31
C GLY A 38 -21.30 -14.86 18.51
N ASP A 39 -22.32 -15.68 18.76
CA ASP A 39 -23.23 -15.52 19.90
C ASP A 39 -22.49 -15.80 21.24
N ALA A 40 -21.39 -16.54 21.18
CA ALA A 40 -20.47 -16.80 22.29
C ALA A 40 -19.05 -17.08 21.77
N MET A 41 -18.05 -16.97 22.65
CA MET A 41 -16.65 -17.31 22.33
C MET A 41 -16.37 -18.80 22.55
N PHE A 42 -15.45 -19.37 21.78
CA PHE A 42 -14.80 -20.63 22.13
C PHE A 42 -13.82 -20.39 23.27
N ASP A 43 -13.82 -21.30 24.25
CA ASP A 43 -12.85 -21.26 25.34
C ASP A 43 -11.58 -22.06 24.99
N THR A 44 -10.62 -22.08 25.91
CA THR A 44 -9.35 -22.81 25.70
C THR A 44 -9.57 -24.32 25.56
N ASN A 45 -10.53 -24.90 26.29
CA ASN A 45 -10.83 -26.34 26.23
C ASN A 45 -11.44 -26.71 24.87
N ASP A 46 -12.29 -25.85 24.32
CA ASP A 46 -12.84 -26.00 22.96
C ASP A 46 -11.71 -26.06 21.93
N LEU A 47 -10.78 -25.10 22.01
CA LEU A 47 -9.65 -25.01 21.07
C LEU A 47 -8.70 -26.20 21.18
N GLU A 48 -8.47 -26.74 22.38
CA GLU A 48 -7.68 -27.97 22.57
C GLU A 48 -8.33 -29.19 21.91
N ARG A 49 -9.65 -29.36 22.08
CA ARG A 49 -10.41 -30.43 21.41
C ARG A 49 -10.38 -30.28 19.90
N PHE A 50 -10.48 -29.05 19.40
CA PHE A 50 -10.38 -28.76 17.98
C PHE A 50 -9.02 -29.15 17.43
N ALA A 51 -7.95 -28.71 18.11
CA ALA A 51 -6.58 -29.05 17.73
C ALA A 51 -6.37 -30.57 17.68
N GLN A 52 -6.89 -31.31 18.66
CA GLN A 52 -6.83 -32.77 18.69
C GLN A 52 -7.56 -33.42 17.49
N VAL A 53 -8.79 -33.01 17.20
CA VAL A 53 -9.59 -33.58 16.10
C VAL A 53 -9.01 -33.22 14.72
N LEU A 54 -8.42 -32.03 14.60
CA LEU A 54 -7.81 -31.53 13.36
C LEU A 54 -6.37 -32.01 13.17
N GLY A 55 -5.76 -32.67 14.17
CA GLY A 55 -4.38 -33.14 14.11
C GLY A 55 -3.35 -32.01 14.10
N VAL A 56 -3.65 -30.87 14.71
CA VAL A 56 -2.78 -29.68 14.76
C VAL A 56 -2.51 -29.25 16.20
N LYS A 57 -1.60 -28.30 16.41
CA LYS A 57 -1.44 -27.64 17.71
C LYS A 57 -2.43 -26.47 17.82
N VAL A 58 -2.83 -26.11 19.05
CA VAL A 58 -3.65 -24.91 19.30
C VAL A 58 -3.00 -23.65 18.70
N ALA A 59 -1.67 -23.54 18.80
CA ALA A 59 -0.91 -22.44 18.19
C ALA A 59 -1.15 -22.33 16.68
N THR A 60 -1.31 -23.44 15.95
CA THR A 60 -1.60 -23.45 14.51
C THR A 60 -2.94 -22.79 14.19
N ILE A 61 -3.94 -22.94 15.07
CA ILE A 61 -5.25 -22.28 14.91
C ILE A 61 -5.07 -20.75 15.02
N PHE A 62 -4.24 -20.28 15.95
CA PHE A 62 -3.95 -18.85 16.12
C PHE A 62 -3.10 -18.30 14.98
N THR A 63 -2.04 -18.98 14.57
CA THR A 63 -1.24 -18.58 13.40
C THR A 63 -2.10 -18.47 12.14
N MET A 64 -2.99 -19.44 11.88
CA MET A 64 -3.91 -19.33 10.76
C MET A 64 -4.94 -18.21 10.96
N ALA A 65 -5.41 -17.96 12.18
CA ALA A 65 -6.30 -16.84 12.47
C ALA A 65 -5.60 -15.48 12.24
N GLU A 66 -4.30 -15.41 12.49
CA GLU A 66 -3.45 -14.27 12.16
C GLU A 66 -3.27 -14.12 10.65
N GLU A 67 -3.21 -15.21 9.87
CA GLU A 67 -3.24 -15.15 8.39
C GLU A 67 -4.58 -14.61 7.86
N PHE A 68 -5.72 -14.93 8.51
CA PHE A 68 -7.01 -14.25 8.25
C PHE A 68 -7.05 -12.81 8.82
N GLY A 69 -5.99 -12.41 9.52
CA GLY A 69 -5.78 -11.08 10.07
C GLY A 69 -4.69 -10.28 9.35
N GLU A 70 -3.90 -10.90 8.47
CA GLU A 70 -3.21 -10.14 7.44
C GLU A 70 -4.29 -9.48 6.59
N PRO A 71 -4.19 -8.18 6.33
CA PRO A 71 -5.17 -7.49 5.50
C PRO A 71 -5.08 -8.05 4.08
N THR A 72 -5.81 -9.13 3.80
CA THR A 72 -6.42 -9.29 2.49
C THR A 72 -7.26 -8.05 2.30
N ALA A 73 -6.86 -7.21 1.34
CA ALA A 73 -7.49 -5.96 0.99
C ALA A 73 -9.00 -6.12 0.76
N ASP A 74 -9.75 -6.00 1.85
CA ASP A 74 -11.20 -5.80 1.93
C ASP A 74 -11.46 -4.84 3.10
N VAL A 75 -10.74 -3.72 3.08
CA VAL A 75 -11.38 -2.44 3.41
C VAL A 75 -12.01 -2.00 2.10
N ASP A 76 -13.16 -1.32 2.12
CA ASP A 76 -13.61 -0.45 1.02
C ASP A 76 -12.50 0.58 0.73
N GLU A 77 -11.42 0.13 0.09
CA GLU A 77 -10.25 0.92 -0.14
C GLU A 77 -10.62 1.83 -1.29
N VAL A 78 -10.81 3.11 -0.96
CA VAL A 78 -11.28 4.09 -1.92
C VAL A 78 -10.27 4.15 -3.07
N VAL A 79 -10.65 3.57 -4.21
CA VAL A 79 -9.88 3.65 -5.44
C VAL A 79 -10.11 5.01 -6.06
N VAL A 80 -9.04 5.78 -6.19
CA VAL A 80 -9.02 7.05 -6.89
C VAL A 80 -8.69 6.77 -8.34
N LEU A 81 -9.64 7.04 -9.24
CA LEU A 81 -9.42 6.94 -10.68
C LEU A 81 -8.72 8.20 -11.18
N THR A 82 -7.57 8.02 -11.84
CA THR A 82 -6.76 9.11 -12.40
C THR A 82 -6.46 8.88 -13.88
N ASN A 83 -5.90 9.89 -14.55
CA ASN A 83 -5.28 9.72 -15.86
C ASN A 83 -3.93 9.02 -15.67
N GLY A 84 -3.85 7.74 -16.06
CA GLY A 84 -2.66 6.92 -15.83
C GLY A 84 -1.41 7.44 -16.53
N VAL A 85 -1.53 8.03 -17.72
CA VAL A 85 -0.36 8.61 -18.43
C VAL A 85 0.25 9.73 -17.60
N GLU A 86 -0.57 10.64 -17.10
CA GLU A 86 -0.10 11.79 -16.33
C GLU A 86 0.34 11.38 -14.91
N PHE A 87 -0.37 10.44 -14.30
CA PHE A 87 0.02 9.84 -13.03
C PHE A 87 1.40 9.18 -13.12
N ALA A 88 1.62 8.33 -14.12
CA ALA A 88 2.91 7.67 -14.35
C ALA A 88 4.04 8.68 -14.60
N ARG A 89 3.78 9.71 -15.42
CA ARG A 89 4.75 10.78 -15.69
C ARG A 89 5.11 11.51 -14.41
N ARG A 90 4.14 11.96 -13.61
CA ARG A 90 4.40 12.70 -12.37
C ARG A 90 5.05 11.83 -11.30
N LEU A 91 4.68 10.55 -11.20
CA LEU A 91 5.36 9.59 -10.34
C LEU A 91 6.84 9.42 -10.73
N SER A 92 7.16 9.37 -12.03
CA SER A 92 8.55 9.34 -12.49
C SER A 92 9.34 10.61 -12.14
N VAL A 93 8.66 11.76 -12.03
CA VAL A 93 9.23 13.03 -11.57
C VAL A 93 9.49 13.03 -10.05
N LEU A 94 8.85 12.16 -9.27
CA LEU A 94 9.14 12.00 -7.84
C LEU A 94 10.29 11.03 -7.58
N LEU A 95 10.39 9.97 -8.38
CA LEU A 95 11.40 8.94 -8.17
C LEU A 95 12.83 9.45 -8.44
N PRO A 96 13.81 9.13 -7.58
CA PRO A 96 15.22 9.44 -7.85
C PRO A 96 15.70 8.86 -9.18
N ALA A 97 16.63 9.56 -9.84
CA ALA A 97 17.27 9.04 -11.05
C ALA A 97 18.02 7.74 -10.71
N GLY A 98 17.73 6.66 -11.45
CA GLY A 98 18.30 5.33 -11.19
C GLY A 98 17.48 4.44 -10.26
N THR A 99 16.34 4.91 -9.74
CA THR A 99 15.37 4.03 -9.05
C THR A 99 14.86 3.02 -10.05
N SER A 100 15.29 1.78 -9.89
CA SER A 100 14.79 0.68 -10.71
C SER A 100 13.41 0.29 -10.21
N ALA A 101 12.51 -0.13 -11.11
CA ALA A 101 11.19 -0.67 -10.74
C ALA A 101 11.28 -2.00 -9.94
N SER A 102 12.48 -2.36 -9.45
CA SER A 102 12.79 -3.49 -8.58
C SER A 102 12.74 -3.15 -7.09
N ASP A 103 12.68 -1.86 -6.74
CA ASP A 103 12.81 -1.41 -5.35
C ASP A 103 11.46 -1.02 -4.77
N ASP A 104 11.24 -1.38 -3.51
CA ASP A 104 10.05 -0.96 -2.77
C ASP A 104 10.17 0.51 -2.39
N VAL A 105 9.18 1.32 -2.75
CA VAL A 105 9.17 2.76 -2.49
C VAL A 105 7.95 3.11 -1.66
N ALA A 106 8.14 3.82 -0.54
CA ALA A 106 7.05 4.20 0.37
C ALA A 106 6.17 3.02 0.84
N GLY A 107 6.74 1.81 0.95
CA GLY A 107 6.01 0.59 1.27
C GLY A 107 5.08 0.10 0.13
N ILE A 108 5.26 0.60 -1.09
CA ILE A 108 4.66 0.08 -2.31
C ILE A 108 5.58 -0.99 -2.89
N PRO A 109 5.08 -2.23 -3.08
CA PRO A 109 5.88 -3.29 -3.68
C PRO A 109 6.35 -2.93 -5.09
N ALA A 110 7.59 -3.31 -5.42
CA ALA A 110 8.21 -3.10 -6.73
C ALA A 110 7.30 -3.43 -7.93
N ALA A 111 6.60 -4.58 -7.89
CA ALA A 111 5.67 -4.99 -8.94
C ALA A 111 4.50 -4.01 -9.13
N ARG A 112 3.94 -3.50 -8.02
CA ARG A 112 2.85 -2.53 -8.03
C ARG A 112 3.34 -1.16 -8.49
N LEU A 113 4.55 -0.77 -8.10
CA LEU A 113 5.20 0.45 -8.59
C LEU A 113 5.46 0.39 -10.10
N SER A 114 5.89 -0.76 -10.61
CA SER A 114 6.06 -0.99 -12.05
C SER A 114 4.73 -0.87 -12.81
N GLU A 115 3.64 -1.35 -12.24
CA GLU A 115 2.29 -1.20 -12.82
C GLU A 115 1.87 0.27 -12.87
N MET A 116 2.07 1.00 -11.76
CA MET A 116 1.82 2.44 -11.65
C MET A 116 2.59 3.27 -12.70
N LEU A 117 3.86 2.94 -12.93
CA LEU A 117 4.71 3.61 -13.93
C LEU A 117 4.37 3.21 -15.37
N GLY A 118 3.79 2.03 -15.58
CA GLY A 118 3.35 1.52 -16.88
C GLY A 118 1.94 1.96 -17.29
N ALA A 119 1.25 2.77 -16.49
CA ALA A 119 -0.14 3.13 -16.73
C ALA A 119 -0.29 4.02 -17.99
N THR A 120 -1.09 3.57 -18.95
CA THR A 120 -1.31 4.26 -20.25
C THR A 120 -2.74 4.75 -20.48
N ALA A 121 -3.67 4.41 -19.59
CA ALA A 121 -5.09 4.76 -19.68
C ALA A 121 -5.61 5.20 -18.31
N ARG A 122 -6.93 5.19 -18.08
CA ARG A 122 -7.46 5.40 -16.72
C ARG A 122 -6.89 4.35 -15.77
N PHE A 123 -6.33 4.80 -14.65
CA PHE A 123 -5.66 3.95 -13.69
C PHE A 123 -6.26 4.12 -12.30
N GLY A 124 -6.44 3.02 -11.59
CA GLY A 124 -6.93 3.00 -10.22
C GLY A 124 -5.76 2.91 -9.25
N VAL A 125 -5.58 3.96 -8.44
CA VAL A 125 -4.66 3.93 -7.30
C VAL A 125 -5.48 3.96 -6.03
N THR A 126 -5.10 3.18 -5.03
CA THR A 126 -5.84 3.23 -3.78
C THR A 126 -5.50 4.49 -3.00
N ARG A 127 -6.44 4.99 -2.18
CA ARG A 127 -6.17 6.16 -1.32
C ARG A 127 -4.97 5.91 -0.40
N SER A 128 -4.79 4.69 0.10
CA SER A 128 -3.65 4.38 0.96
C SER A 128 -2.32 4.43 0.19
N GLU A 129 -2.28 3.91 -1.04
CA GLU A 129 -1.13 4.02 -1.94
C GLU A 129 -0.81 5.49 -2.23
N LEU A 130 -1.83 6.28 -2.55
CA LEU A 130 -1.70 7.71 -2.82
C LEU A 130 -1.13 8.45 -1.60
N THR A 131 -1.73 8.27 -0.42
CA THR A 131 -1.28 8.92 0.82
C THR A 131 0.14 8.51 1.19
N ARG A 132 0.54 7.24 1.00
CA ARG A 132 1.91 6.79 1.25
C ARG A 132 2.91 7.49 0.33
N LEU A 133 2.63 7.54 -0.97
CA LEU A 133 3.49 8.19 -1.95
C LEU A 133 3.62 9.69 -1.67
N THR A 134 2.49 10.39 -1.47
CA THR A 134 2.46 11.84 -1.28
C THR A 134 3.12 12.26 0.02
N THR A 135 2.95 11.48 1.09
CA THR A 135 3.65 11.69 2.36
C THR A 135 5.16 11.47 2.22
N HIS A 136 5.57 10.38 1.55
CA HIS A 136 6.98 10.06 1.36
C HIS A 136 7.73 11.14 0.58
N PHE A 137 7.13 11.63 -0.50
CA PHE A 137 7.73 12.68 -1.35
C PHE A 137 7.38 14.10 -0.91
N GLN A 138 6.56 14.26 0.14
CA GLN A 138 6.12 15.55 0.67
C GLN A 138 5.46 16.45 -0.39
N VAL A 139 4.59 15.87 -1.22
CA VAL A 139 3.79 16.58 -2.24
C VAL A 139 2.29 16.47 -1.94
N PRO A 140 1.44 17.42 -2.35
CA PRO A 140 -0.01 17.30 -2.20
C PRO A 140 -0.59 16.13 -3.01
N GLU A 141 -1.69 15.51 -2.55
CA GLU A 141 -2.39 14.44 -3.31
C GLU A 141 -2.86 14.89 -4.69
N ALA A 142 -3.26 16.16 -4.81
CA ALA A 142 -3.63 16.78 -6.08
C ALA A 142 -2.50 16.66 -7.11
N PHE A 143 -1.23 16.72 -6.70
CA PHE A 143 -0.10 16.59 -7.62
C PHE A 143 -0.17 15.30 -8.44
N LEU A 144 -0.56 14.16 -7.86
CA LEU A 144 -0.65 12.89 -8.61
C LEU A 144 -2.02 12.65 -9.26
N THR A 145 -3.07 13.34 -8.82
CA THR A 145 -4.46 13.03 -9.20
C THR A 145 -5.12 14.08 -10.09
N GLU A 146 -4.55 15.29 -10.18
CA GLU A 146 -5.14 16.40 -10.91
C GLU A 146 -5.14 16.15 -12.42
N LEU A 147 -6.33 16.23 -13.03
CA LEU A 147 -6.57 15.96 -14.45
C LEU A 147 -6.14 17.10 -15.38
N THR A 148 -5.85 18.27 -14.81
CA THR A 148 -5.45 19.48 -15.53
C THR A 148 -4.13 20.01 -14.97
N THR A 149 -3.31 20.61 -15.82
CA THR A 149 -2.08 21.26 -15.36
C THR A 149 -2.44 22.55 -14.61
N SER A 150 -2.21 22.60 -13.30
CA SER A 150 -2.31 23.81 -12.49
C SER A 150 -0.97 24.54 -12.38
N GLU A 151 -1.02 25.83 -12.06
CA GLU A 151 0.18 26.62 -11.77
C GLU A 151 0.95 26.05 -10.57
N ASP A 152 0.23 25.55 -9.56
CA ASP A 152 0.80 24.86 -8.39
C ASP A 152 1.56 23.59 -8.80
N THR A 153 1.00 22.77 -9.69
CA THR A 153 1.71 21.60 -10.24
C THR A 153 2.97 22.01 -10.97
N ALA A 154 2.89 23.05 -11.83
CA ALA A 154 4.04 23.53 -12.59
C ALA A 154 5.16 24.06 -11.66
N MET A 155 4.80 24.68 -10.54
CA MET A 155 5.71 25.16 -9.51
C MET A 155 6.41 24.01 -8.79
N ILE A 156 5.66 22.99 -8.35
CA ILE A 156 6.20 21.80 -7.68
C ILE A 156 7.22 21.09 -8.58
N GLU A 157 6.88 20.89 -9.87
CA GLU A 157 7.82 20.28 -10.82
C GLU A 157 9.10 21.09 -10.99
N ALA A 158 8.98 22.42 -11.10
CA ALA A 158 10.13 23.28 -11.29
C ALA A 158 11.07 23.24 -10.07
N ASP A 159 10.51 23.23 -8.86
CA ASP A 159 11.30 23.10 -7.62
C ASP A 159 12.01 21.74 -7.54
N LEU A 160 11.33 20.64 -7.87
CA LEU A 160 11.94 19.31 -7.94
C LEU A 160 13.08 19.25 -8.97
N GLU A 161 12.90 19.89 -10.13
CA GLU A 161 13.93 19.96 -11.17
C GLU A 161 15.16 20.75 -10.69
N LEU A 162 14.95 21.90 -10.03
CA LEU A 162 16.04 22.69 -9.44
C LEU A 162 16.79 21.90 -8.37
N ARG A 163 16.09 21.23 -7.45
CA ARG A 163 16.71 20.39 -6.41
C ARG A 163 17.58 19.28 -7.01
N ARG A 164 17.11 18.64 -8.08
CA ARG A 164 17.89 17.61 -8.79
C ARG A 164 19.12 18.19 -9.47
N ALA A 165 19.02 19.37 -10.09
CA ALA A 165 20.15 20.05 -10.70
C ALA A 165 21.22 20.46 -9.67
N LEU A 166 20.80 20.92 -8.48
CA LEU A 166 21.71 21.23 -7.37
C LEU A 166 22.39 19.96 -6.82
N ALA A 167 21.60 18.90 -6.61
CA ALA A 167 22.11 17.63 -6.10
C ALA A 167 23.13 16.98 -7.06
N SER A 168 22.95 17.08 -8.37
CA SER A 168 23.92 16.57 -9.35
C SER A 168 25.27 17.32 -9.34
N LYS A 169 25.31 18.51 -8.73
CA LYS A 169 26.52 19.29 -8.50
C LYS A 169 27.05 19.21 -7.07
N GLY A 170 26.49 18.34 -6.23
CA GLY A 170 26.89 18.17 -4.83
C GLY A 170 26.53 19.35 -3.93
N VAL A 171 25.62 20.23 -4.35
CA VAL A 171 25.15 21.38 -3.55
C VAL A 171 24.02 20.93 -2.64
N GLU A 172 24.16 21.12 -1.32
CA GLU A 172 23.12 20.72 -0.36
C GLU A 172 21.82 21.52 -0.51
N PRO A 173 20.64 20.91 -0.24
CA PRO A 173 19.33 21.49 -0.57
C PRO A 173 18.93 22.75 0.22
N LEU A 174 19.70 23.16 1.24
CA LEU A 174 19.34 24.29 2.11
C LEU A 174 19.16 25.62 1.34
N ALA A 175 19.80 25.77 0.17
CA ALA A 175 19.69 26.97 -0.65
C ALA A 175 18.36 27.09 -1.43
N ALA A 176 17.62 26.00 -1.65
CA ALA A 176 16.44 26.00 -2.51
C ALA A 176 15.23 26.72 -1.88
N ARG A 177 15.06 26.63 -0.56
CA ARG A 177 13.96 27.33 0.15
C ARG A 177 14.05 28.85 0.05
N SER A 178 15.24 29.42 -0.20
CA SER A 178 15.46 30.86 -0.20
C SER A 178 15.17 31.55 -1.55
N LEU A 179 14.78 30.80 -2.59
CA LEU A 179 14.44 31.34 -3.91
C LEU A 179 12.92 31.51 -4.13
N GLY A 180 12.09 30.99 -3.22
CA GLY A 180 10.66 30.76 -3.43
C GLY A 180 9.74 31.86 -2.91
N GLY A 181 9.89 33.09 -3.41
CA GLY A 181 8.90 34.17 -3.19
C GLY A 181 8.28 34.73 -4.46
N ASN A 182 9.09 34.94 -5.52
CA ASN A 182 8.71 35.77 -6.68
C ASN A 182 9.09 35.19 -8.05
N LEU A 183 9.57 33.95 -8.14
CA LEU A 183 10.00 33.36 -9.40
C LEU A 183 8.89 32.52 -10.03
N SER A 184 8.66 32.71 -11.33
CA SER A 184 7.75 31.85 -12.09
C SER A 184 8.34 30.46 -12.30
N PRO A 185 7.51 29.42 -12.54
CA PRO A 185 8.02 28.07 -12.84
C PRO A 185 9.04 28.03 -13.98
N ALA A 186 8.84 28.86 -15.02
CA ALA A 186 9.76 28.96 -16.14
C ALA A 186 11.14 29.52 -15.73
N ALA A 187 11.17 30.52 -14.84
CA ALA A 187 12.42 31.07 -14.32
C ALA A 187 13.20 30.03 -13.50
N ILE A 188 12.50 29.26 -12.65
CA ILE A 188 13.12 28.19 -11.86
C ILE A 188 13.73 27.10 -12.76
N ARG A 189 13.00 26.67 -13.81
CA ARG A 189 13.55 25.70 -14.78
C ARG A 189 14.75 26.25 -15.53
N GLY A 190 14.74 27.54 -15.87
CA GLY A 190 15.89 28.23 -16.46
C GLY A 190 17.13 28.17 -15.57
N ILE A 191 16.97 28.41 -14.26
CA ILE A 191 18.07 28.27 -13.28
C ILE A 191 18.57 26.81 -13.23
N ALA A 192 17.66 25.84 -13.16
CA ALA A 192 18.01 24.43 -13.14
C ALA A 192 18.77 23.98 -14.41
N ALA A 193 18.36 24.48 -15.58
CA ALA A 193 19.07 24.25 -16.84
C ALA A 193 20.50 24.82 -16.80
N SER A 194 20.66 26.07 -16.38
CA SER A 194 21.98 26.70 -16.24
C SER A 194 22.90 25.92 -15.28
N ILE A 195 22.37 25.43 -14.15
CA ILE A 195 23.16 24.63 -13.20
C ILE A 195 23.65 23.32 -13.83
N ARG A 196 22.83 22.66 -14.65
CA ARG A 196 23.24 21.45 -15.37
C ARG A 196 24.33 21.73 -16.41
N GLU A 197 24.29 22.89 -17.06
CA GLU A 197 25.24 23.29 -18.09
C GLU A 197 26.58 23.80 -17.54
N LEU A 198 26.65 24.19 -16.27
CA LEU A 198 27.93 24.50 -15.61
C LEU A 198 28.84 23.26 -15.68
N ARG A 199 29.90 23.35 -16.48
CA ARG A 199 30.96 22.33 -16.53
C ARG A 199 31.80 22.39 -15.25
N GLU A 200 32.26 21.22 -14.81
CA GLU A 200 33.35 21.11 -13.83
C GLU A 200 34.66 21.68 -14.38
#